data_AF-A0A949I712-F1
#
_entry.id   AF-A0A949I712-F1
#
_cell.length_a   1.000
_cell.length_b   1.000
_cell.length_c   1.000
_cell.angle_alpha   90.00
_cell.angle_beta   90.00
_cell.angle_gamma   90.00
#
_symmetry.space_group_name_H-M   'P 1'
#
loop_
_entity.id
_entity.type
_entity.pdbx_description
1 polymer ?
#
loop_
_entity_poly.entity_id
_entity_poly.type
_entity_poly.pdbx_seq_one_letter_code
_entity_poly.pdbx_strand_id
1 'polypeptide(L)'
;MKNINASRREFLKVSSLLSAAGAAGAPFALNLATLGAAAAQTAPSDFKALICLFLYGGNDSANMVLPTDADSWAVYNTVRNQQP
;
A
#
# COMPACT_ATOMS: atom_id res chain seq x y z
N MET A 1 28.83 3.68 -11.86
CA MET A 1 27.53 3.17 -12.37
C MET A 1 27.14 1.96 -11.52
N LYS A 2 25.97 1.96 -10.89
CA LYS A 2 25.53 0.85 -10.03
C LYS A 2 25.08 -0.29 -10.95
N ASN A 3 25.80 -1.40 -10.94
CA ASN A 3 25.46 -2.55 -11.78
C ASN A 3 24.10 -3.12 -11.35
N ILE A 4 23.12 -3.08 -12.24
CA ILE A 4 21.83 -3.72 -12.01
C ILE A 4 22.04 -5.22 -12.19
N ASN A 5 21.99 -5.98 -11.09
CA ASN A 5 22.12 -7.43 -11.12
C ASN A 5 20.81 -8.09 -11.59
N ALA A 6 20.54 -8.03 -12.90
CA ALA A 6 19.40 -8.65 -13.56
C ALA A 6 19.54 -10.18 -13.71
N SER A 7 19.95 -10.87 -12.63
CA SER A 7 20.09 -12.33 -12.66
C SER A 7 18.72 -13.00 -12.78
N ARG A 8 18.65 -14.16 -13.45
CA ARG A 8 17.41 -14.97 -13.53
C ARG A 8 16.79 -15.24 -12.17
N ARG A 9 17.62 -15.45 -11.14
CA ARG A 9 17.17 -15.69 -9.76
C ARG A 9 16.46 -14.47 -9.18
N GLU A 10 16.98 -13.28 -9.42
CA GLU A 10 16.40 -12.03 -8.93
C GLU A 10 15.08 -11.73 -9.61
N PHE A 11 15.02 -11.93 -10.93
CA PHE A 11 13.79 -11.82 -11.70
C PHE A 11 12.69 -12.75 -11.18
N LEU A 12 13.01 -14.02 -10.94
CA LEU A 12 12.05 -15.01 -10.42
C LEU A 12 11.56 -14.68 -9.01
N LYS A 13 12.43 -14.19 -8.14
CA LYS A 13 12.03 -13.74 -6.79
C LYS A 13 11.02 -12.59 -6.87
N VAL A 14 11.35 -11.53 -7.61
CA VAL A 14 10.48 -10.34 -7.73
C VAL A 14 9.14 -10.69 -8.39
N SER A 15 9.15 -11.48 -9.46
CA SER A 15 7.92 -11.89 -10.16
C SER A 15 7.04 -12.83 -9.32
N SER A 16 7.62 -13.72 -8.52
CA SER A 16 6.87 -14.57 -7.58
C SER A 16 6.24 -13.82 -6.40
N LEU A 17 6.89 -12.74 -5.93
CA LEU A 17 6.33 -11.84 -4.92
C LEU A 17 5.19 -11.00 -5.52
N LEU A 18 5.36 -10.53 -6.76
CA LEU A 18 4.36 -9.72 -7.44
C LEU A 18 3.11 -10.54 -7.82
N SER A 19 3.24 -11.82 -8.15
CA SER A 19 2.11 -12.68 -8.48
C SER A 19 1.16 -12.91 -7.31
N ALA A 20 1.65 -12.84 -6.06
CA ALA A 20 0.83 -12.94 -4.85
C ALA A 20 -0.16 -11.75 -4.70
N ALA A 21 0.13 -10.60 -5.32
CA ALA A 21 -0.75 -9.43 -5.30
C ALA A 21 -1.91 -9.52 -6.31
N GLY A 22 -1.85 -10.45 -7.28
CA GLY A 22 -2.84 -10.55 -8.37
C GLY A 22 -2.86 -9.33 -9.31
N ALA A 23 -3.61 -9.43 -10.41
CA ALA A 23 -3.66 -8.34 -11.42
C ALA A 23 -4.24 -7.02 -10.87
N ALA A 24 -5.16 -7.10 -9.90
CA ALA A 24 -5.74 -5.93 -9.24
C ALA A 24 -4.76 -5.26 -8.25
N GLY A 25 -3.87 -6.03 -7.62
CA GLY A 25 -2.86 -5.52 -6.69
C GLY A 25 -1.51 -5.20 -7.33
N ALA A 26 -1.29 -5.55 -8.60
CA ALA A 26 -0.02 -5.32 -9.30
C ALA A 26 0.42 -3.84 -9.32
N PRO A 27 -0.46 -2.85 -9.59
CA PRO A 27 -0.07 -1.44 -9.51
C PRO A 27 0.37 -1.05 -8.09
N PHE A 28 -0.34 -1.53 -7.06
CA PHE A 28 -0.01 -1.27 -5.67
C PHE A 28 1.32 -1.92 -5.25
N ALA A 29 1.53 -3.18 -5.62
CA ALA A 29 2.75 -3.91 -5.34
C ALA A 29 3.97 -3.34 -6.08
N LEU A 30 3.80 -2.83 -7.30
CA LEU A 30 4.86 -2.11 -8.01
C LEU A 30 5.22 -0.79 -7.31
N ASN A 31 4.23 -0.01 -6.86
CA ASN A 31 4.48 1.18 -6.04
C ASN A 31 5.16 0.84 -4.70
N LEU A 32 4.87 -0.33 -4.12
CA LEU A 32 5.53 -0.79 -2.90
C LEU A 32 6.96 -1.29 -3.14
N ALA A 33 7.22 -1.93 -4.28
CA ALA A 33 8.56 -2.37 -4.67
C ALA A 33 9.52 -1.18 -4.89
N THR A 34 9.01 -0.05 -5.39
CA THR A 34 9.81 1.17 -5.56
C THR A 34 10.06 1.90 -4.24
N LEU A 35 9.17 1.77 -3.26
CA LEU A 35 9.36 2.31 -1.90
C LEU A 35 10.58 1.70 -1.18
N GLY A 36 10.86 0.41 -1.39
CA GLY A 36 12.06 -0.24 -0.82
C GLY A 36 13.37 0.36 -1.35
N ALA A 37 13.40 0.79 -2.62
CA ALA A 37 14.55 1.48 -3.20
C ALA A 37 14.71 2.91 -2.67
N ALA A 38 13.59 3.59 -2.36
CA ALA A 38 13.59 4.92 -1.76
C ALA A 38 13.99 4.89 -0.27
N ALA A 39 13.57 3.87 0.49
CA ALA A 39 13.97 3.68 1.88
C ALA A 39 15.48 3.39 2.05
N ALA A 40 16.12 2.84 1.01
CA ALA A 40 17.55 2.56 0.98
C ALA A 40 18.40 3.78 0.57
N GLN A 41 17.81 4.95 0.27
CA GLN A 41 18.59 6.18 0.10
C GLN A 41 19.10 6.66 1.46
N THR A 42 20.42 6.66 1.61
CA THR A 42 21.10 7.30 2.73
C THR A 42 20.81 8.80 2.73
N ALA A 43 20.16 9.28 3.78
CA ALA A 43 19.97 10.70 4.00
C ALA A 43 21.33 11.36 4.33
N PRO A 44 21.72 12.47 3.68
CA PRO A 44 23.07 13.03 3.83
C PRO A 44 23.43 13.58 5.22
N SER A 45 22.47 13.75 6.13
CA SER A 45 22.73 14.28 7.49
C SER A 45 21.67 13.91 8.55
N ASP A 46 20.40 13.73 8.13
CA ASP A 46 19.27 13.59 9.07
C ASP A 46 18.57 12.23 8.91
N PHE A 47 18.11 11.61 10.00
CA PHE A 47 17.38 10.35 9.93
C PHE A 47 16.05 10.52 9.17
N LYS A 48 15.89 9.80 8.06
CA LYS A 48 14.64 9.74 7.28
C LYS A 48 14.20 8.30 7.15
N ALA A 49 12.97 8.02 7.60
CA ALA A 49 12.34 6.71 7.44
C ALA A 49 11.01 6.85 6.69
N LEU A 50 10.73 5.90 5.81
CA LEU A 50 9.43 5.74 5.17
C LEU A 50 8.59 4.77 6.01
N ILE A 51 7.44 5.23 6.49
CA ILE A 51 6.50 4.41 7.26
C ILE A 51 5.39 3.95 6.32
N CYS A 52 5.33 2.65 6.03
CA CYS A 52 4.23 2.07 5.27
C CYS A 52 3.10 1.66 6.23
N LEU A 53 2.03 2.45 6.29
CA LEU A 53 0.82 2.10 7.04
C LEU A 53 -0.15 1.34 6.13
N PHE A 54 -0.33 0.05 6.41
CA PHE A 54 -1.33 -0.76 5.74
C PHE A 54 -2.61 -0.80 6.59
N LEU A 55 -3.65 -0.13 6.10
CA LEU A 55 -4.94 -0.05 6.78
C LEU A 55 -5.82 -1.20 6.30
N TYR A 56 -5.70 -2.35 6.96
CA TYR A 56 -6.55 -3.52 6.72
C TYR A 56 -8.00 -3.19 7.12
N GLY A 57 -8.97 -3.46 6.24
CA GLY A 57 -10.39 -3.15 6.47
C GLY A 57 -11.01 -2.10 5.54
N GLY A 58 -10.30 -1.64 4.51
CA GLY A 58 -10.88 -0.80 3.45
C GLY A 58 -11.08 0.66 3.86
N ASN A 59 -10.01 1.34 4.26
CA ASN A 59 -10.03 2.79 4.48
C ASN A 59 -10.24 3.53 3.15
N ASP A 60 -11.50 3.79 2.80
CA ASP A 60 -11.93 4.56 1.63
C ASP A 60 -12.36 5.98 2.01
N SER A 61 -12.70 6.81 1.02
CA SER A 61 -13.12 8.19 1.26
C SER A 61 -14.34 8.28 2.19
N ALA A 62 -15.24 7.29 2.15
CA ALA A 62 -16.42 7.21 3.00
C ALA A 62 -16.08 6.95 4.47
N ASN A 63 -14.89 6.42 4.78
CA ASN A 63 -14.42 6.24 6.16
C ASN A 63 -13.58 7.42 6.67
N MET A 64 -13.08 8.26 5.77
CA MET A 64 -12.28 9.44 6.10
C MET A 64 -13.13 10.70 6.30
N VAL A 65 -14.31 10.76 5.66
CA VAL A 65 -15.26 11.85 5.80
C VAL A 65 -16.62 11.29 6.19
N LEU A 66 -16.95 11.38 7.47
CA LEU A 66 -18.21 10.88 8.00
C LEU A 66 -19.36 11.83 7.66
N PRO A 67 -20.53 11.31 7.24
CA PRO A 67 -21.72 12.11 7.10
C PRO A 67 -22.18 12.64 8.46
N THR A 68 -22.69 13.88 8.48
CA THR A 68 -23.08 14.58 9.73
C THR A 68 -24.58 14.79 9.86
N ASP A 69 -25.35 14.63 8.78
CA ASP A 69 -26.81 14.65 8.82
C ASP A 69 -27.40 13.28 9.15
N ALA A 70 -28.61 13.28 9.71
CA ALA A 70 -29.25 12.09 10.25
C ALA A 70 -29.54 11.03 9.17
N ASP A 71 -30.00 11.44 7.99
CA ASP A 71 -30.40 10.52 6.92
C ASP A 71 -29.17 9.81 6.34
N SER A 72 -28.12 10.56 6.02
CA SER A 72 -26.88 10.01 5.48
C SER A 72 -26.13 9.16 6.51
N TRP A 73 -26.21 9.52 7.80
CA TRP A 73 -25.66 8.71 8.89
C TRP A 73 -26.35 7.35 9.01
N ALA A 74 -27.69 7.31 8.90
CA ALA A 74 -28.43 6.06 8.93
C ALA A 74 -28.01 5.11 7.80
N VAL A 75 -27.86 5.64 6.58
CA VAL A 75 -27.37 4.87 5.43
C VAL A 75 -25.95 4.37 5.67
N TYR A 76 -25.03 5.24 6.11
CA TYR A 76 -23.65 4.85 6.42
C TYR A 76 -23.61 3.68 7.42
N ASN A 77 -24.39 3.77 8.50
CA ASN A 77 -24.42 2.75 9.54
C ASN A 77 -24.94 1.40 9.01
N THR A 78 -25.96 1.38 8.15
CA THR A 78 -26.46 0.12 7.56
C THR A 78 -25.42 -0.60 6.69
N VAL A 79 -24.58 0.15 5.97
CA VAL A 79 -23.56 -0.42 5.08
C VAL A 79 -22.30 -0.84 5.86
N ARG A 80 -21.96 -0.13 6.93
CA ARG A 80 -20.65 -0.24 7.62
C ARG A 80 -20.69 -0.88 9.00
N ASN A 81 -21.86 -1.24 9.53
CA ASN A 81 -21.97 -1.94 10.81
C ASN A 81 -21.68 -3.44 10.66
N GLN A 82 -20.46 -3.78 10.22
CA GLN A 82 -19.97 -5.16 10.24
C GLN A 82 -19.37 -5.43 11.62
N GLN A 83 -19.89 -6.47 12.29
CA GLN A 83 -19.29 -6.98 13.53
C GLN A 83 -17.85 -7.47 13.26
N PRO A 84 -16.96 -7.38 14.26
CA PRO A 84 -15.56 -7.78 14.14
C PRO A 84 -15.38 -9.25 13.74
#